data_AF-A0A194XHJ7-F1
#
_entry.id   AF-A0A194XHJ7-F1
#
_cell.length_a   1.000
_cell.length_b   1.000
_cell.length_c   1.000
_cell.angle_alpha   90.00
_cell.angle_beta   90.00
_cell.angle_gamma   90.00
#
_symmetry.space_group_name_H-M   'P 1'
#
loop_
_entity.id
_entity.type
_entity.pdbx_description
1 polymer ?
#
loop_
_entity_poly.entity_id
_entity_poly.type
_entity_poly.pdbx_seq_one_letter_code
_entity_poly.pdbx_strand_id
1 'polypeptide(L)' 'MSSRRWTPTDDYYEILGLSQNGTENEIKVAYRRLSLIVHPDRNNWSFIPKAREIAEILNNANETLMDKTKRREYD' A
#
# COMPACT_ATOMS: atom_id res chain seq x y z
N MET A 1 -0.40 20.61 19.75
CA MET A 1 -1.24 19.57 19.13
C MET A 1 -0.67 19.32 17.75
N SER A 2 0.18 18.30 17.61
CA SER A 2 0.88 18.04 16.34
C SER A 2 -0.12 17.64 15.28
N SER A 3 -0.36 18.55 14.35
CA SER A 3 -1.09 18.30 13.11
C SER A 3 -0.37 17.19 12.36
N ARG A 4 -0.83 15.94 12.53
CA ARG A 4 -0.34 14.80 11.77
C ARG A 4 -0.79 15.03 10.33
N ARG A 5 0.05 15.72 9.57
CA ARG A 5 -0.10 15.84 8.11
C ARG A 5 -0.02 14.42 7.59
N TRP A 6 -1.16 13.90 7.14
CA TRP A 6 -1.22 12.69 6.35
C TRP A 6 -0.55 13.02 5.01
N THR A 7 0.73 12.68 4.85
CA THR A 7 1.40 12.66 3.56
C THR A 7 1.15 11.29 2.96
N PRO A 8 0.42 11.18 1.83
CA PRO A 8 0.07 9.88 1.24
C PRO A 8 1.27 9.05 0.72
N THR A 9 2.51 9.48 0.94
CA THR A 9 3.66 9.11 0.10
C THR A 9 4.81 8.42 0.80
N ASP A 10 4.89 8.40 2.13
CA ASP A 10 6.17 8.07 2.78
C ASP A 10 6.18 6.71 3.50
N ASP A 11 5.04 6.19 3.95
CA ASP A 11 4.98 4.94 4.71
C ASP A 11 4.16 3.84 4.01
N TYR A 12 4.85 2.81 3.51
CA TYR A 12 4.25 1.63 2.85
C TYR A 12 3.34 0.84 3.79
N TYR A 13 3.60 0.85 5.09
CA TYR A 13 2.71 0.21 6.07
C TYR A 13 1.42 1.01 6.23
N GLU A 14 1.49 2.34 6.30
CA GLU A 14 0.27 3.17 6.37
C GLU A 14 -0.58 3.04 5.10
N ILE A 15 0.05 2.97 3.92
CA ILE A 15 -0.62 2.72 2.64
C ILE A 15 -1.39 1.40 2.66
N LEU A 16 -0.79 0.34 3.20
CA LEU A 16 -1.43 -0.97 3.33
C LEU A 16 -2.40 -1.05 4.51
N GLY A 17 -2.48 0.00 5.35
CA GLY A 17 -3.28 0.00 6.58
C GLY A 17 -2.76 -0.98 7.64
N LEU A 18 -1.44 -1.20 7.65
CA LEU A 18 -0.74 -2.10 8.56
C LEU A 18 0.11 -1.32 9.55
N SER A 19 0.48 -1.99 10.65
CA SER A 19 1.54 -1.51 11.52
C SER A 19 2.91 -1.81 10.89
N GLN A 20 3.94 -1.03 11.22
CA GLN A 20 5.34 -1.31 10.84
C GLN A 20 5.83 -2.70 11.30
N ASN A 21 5.18 -3.27 12.32
CA ASN A 21 5.41 -4.64 12.78
C ASN A 21 4.63 -5.70 11.96
N GLY A 22 4.03 -5.31 10.84
CA GLY A 22 3.22 -6.18 9.99
C GLY A 22 4.03 -7.36 9.46
N THR A 23 3.43 -8.53 9.55
CA THR A 23 3.99 -9.77 9.01
C THR A 23 3.85 -9.83 7.49
N GLU A 24 4.70 -10.59 6.80
CA GLU A 24 4.59 -10.80 5.34
C GLU A 24 3.19 -11.31 4.92
N ASN A 25 2.53 -12.09 5.79
CA ASN A 25 1.19 -12.57 5.54
C ASN A 25 0.16 -11.43 5.56
N GLU A 26 0.25 -10.52 6.53
CA GLU A 26 -0.62 -9.35 6.62
C GLU A 26 -0.41 -8.42 5.42
N ILE A 27 0.85 -8.21 5.00
CA ILE A 27 1.21 -7.44 3.79
C ILE A 27 0.52 -8.04 2.56
N LYS A 28 0.63 -9.36 2.34
CA LYS A 28 -0.04 -10.03 1.20
C LYS A 28 -1.55 -9.89 1.26
N VAL A 29 -2.15 -10.05 2.43
CA VAL A 29 -3.61 -9.97 2.60
C VAL A 29 -4.10 -8.54 2.35
N ALA A 30 -3.42 -7.54 2.92
CA ALA A 30 -3.74 -6.13 2.73
C ALA A 30 -3.63 -5.73 1.25
N TYR A 31 -2.51 -6.07 0.61
CA TYR A 31 -2.28 -5.83 -0.82
C TYR A 31 -3.41 -6.46 -1.66
N ARG A 32 -3.72 -7.75 -1.47
CA ARG A 32 -4.82 -8.41 -2.21
C ARG A 32 -6.16 -7.73 -2.02
N ARG A 33 -6.51 -7.30 -0.80
CA ARG A 33 -7.78 -6.62 -0.53
C ARG A 33 -7.83 -5.26 -1.23
N LEU A 34 -6.78 -4.48 -1.14
CA LEU A 34 -6.71 -3.14 -1.74
C LEU A 34 -6.65 -3.21 -3.27
N SER A 35 -5.89 -4.14 -3.85
CA SER A 35 -5.88 -4.36 -5.29
C SER A 35 -7.28 -4.71 -5.83
N LEU A 36 -8.06 -5.51 -5.10
CA LEU A 36 -9.44 -5.84 -5.50
C LEU A 36 -10.40 -4.64 -5.44
N ILE A 37 -10.15 -3.69 -4.54
CA ILE A 37 -10.94 -2.46 -4.41
C ILE A 37 -10.64 -1.50 -5.57
N VAL A 38 -9.37 -1.42 -5.96
CA VAL A 38 -8.87 -0.55 -7.03
C VAL A 38 -9.05 -1.18 -8.42
N HIS A 39 -9.27 -2.50 -8.50
CA HIS A 39 -9.36 -3.21 -9.77
C HIS A 39 -10.52 -2.72 -10.64
N PRO A 40 -10.28 -2.37 -11.91
CA PRO A 40 -11.27 -1.74 -12.77
C PRO A 40 -12.48 -2.63 -13.08
N ASP A 41 -12.27 -3.95 -13.09
CA ASP A 41 -13.32 -4.95 -13.35
C ASP A 41 -14.35 -5.09 -12.22
N ARG A 42 -13.97 -4.74 -10.98
CA ARG A 42 -14.83 -4.93 -9.80
C ARG A 42 -15.46 -3.65 -9.30
N ASN A 43 -14.97 -2.50 -9.73
CA ASN A 43 -15.34 -1.21 -9.18
C ASN A 43 -15.15 -0.11 -10.22
N ASN A 44 -16.14 0.77 -10.40
CA ASN A 44 -16.11 1.94 -11.30
C ASN A 44 -15.07 3.03 -10.90
N TRP A 45 -14.12 2.71 -10.01
CA TRP A 45 -13.05 3.60 -9.58
C TRP A 45 -11.97 3.76 -10.67
N SER A 46 -12.03 2.96 -11.74
CA SER A 46 -11.13 3.05 -12.91
C SER A 46 -11.13 4.44 -13.56
N PHE A 47 -12.22 5.20 -13.41
CA PHE A 47 -12.35 6.56 -13.92
C PHE A 47 -11.69 7.61 -13.02
N ILE A 48 -11.20 7.22 -11.83
CA ILE A 48 -10.53 8.11 -10.90
C ILE A 48 -9.04 8.11 -11.24
N PRO A 49 -8.44 9.26 -11.63
CA PRO A 49 -7.02 9.35 -11.97
C PRO A 49 -6.09 8.81 -10.86
N LYS A 50 -6.52 8.95 -9.60
CA LYS A 50 -5.81 8.46 -8.41
C LYS A 50 -5.85 6.94 -8.24
N ALA A 51 -6.76 6.21 -8.87
CA ALA A 51 -6.82 4.75 -8.75
C ALA A 51 -5.56 4.09 -9.33
N ARG A 52 -5.05 4.61 -10.46
CA ARG A 52 -3.78 4.16 -11.04
C ARG A 52 -2.61 4.43 -10.11
N GLU A 53 -2.53 5.65 -9.59
CA GLU A 53 -1.47 6.06 -8.65
C GLU A 53 -1.47 5.20 -7.39
N ILE A 54 -2.65 4.96 -6.80
CA ILE A 54 -2.80 4.08 -5.64
C ILE A 54 -2.37 2.64 -5.98
N ALA A 55 -2.73 2.12 -7.15
CA ALA A 55 -2.30 0.78 -7.57
C ALA A 55 -0.77 0.68 -7.72
N GLU A 56 -0.13 1.71 -8.28
CA GLU A 56 1.33 1.80 -8.40
C GLU A 56 2.00 1.82 -7.02
N ILE A 57 1.49 2.63 -6.10
CA ILE A 57 1.98 2.72 -4.73
C ILE A 57 1.80 1.38 -3.99
N LEU A 58 0.66 0.70 -4.15
CA LEU A 58 0.41 -0.62 -3.56
C LEU A 58 1.39 -1.68 -4.08
N ASN A 59 1.70 -1.64 -5.38
CA ASN A 59 2.70 -2.53 -5.98
C ASN A 59 4.09 -2.28 -5.37
N ASN A 60 4.52 -1.02 -5.29
CA ASN A 60 5.81 -0.65 -4.71
C ASN A 60 5.92 -1.03 -3.22
N ALA A 61 4.84 -0.82 -2.46
CA ALA A 61 4.76 -1.21 -1.06
C ALA A 61 4.90 -2.72 -0.90
N ASN A 62 4.14 -3.49 -1.69
CA ASN A 62 4.22 -4.94 -1.64
C ASN A 62 5.60 -5.44 -2.10
N GLU A 63 6.19 -4.90 -3.16
CA GLU A 63 7.52 -5.30 -3.64
C GLU A 63 8.62 -5.03 -2.62
N THR A 64 8.59 -3.85 -1.98
CA THR A 64 9.56 -3.46 -0.96
C THR A 64 9.41 -4.29 0.30
N LEU A 65 8.19 -4.41 0.84
CA LEU A 65 7.94 -5.06 2.12
C LEU A 65 7.96 -6.60 2.06
N MET A 66 7.74 -7.18 0.87
CA MET A 66 7.83 -8.63 0.67
C MET A 66 9.26 -9.12 0.48
N ASP A 67 10.15 -8.29 -0.06
CA ASP A 67 11.56 -8.62 -0.21
C ASP A 67 12.28 -8.29 1.10
N LYS A 68 12.77 -9.32 1.80
CA LYS A 68 13.47 -9.15 3.09
C LYS A 68 14.68 -8.21 3.00
N THR A 69 15.35 -8.16 1.86
CA THR A 69 16.51 -7.27 1.63
C THR A 69 16.03 -5.84 1.48
N LYS A 70 15.07 -5.60 0.59
CA LYS A 70 14.50 -4.26 0.37
C LYS A 70 13.78 -3.73 1.60
N ARG A 71 13.03 -4.59 2.30
CA ARG A 71 12.37 -4.26 3.57
C ARG A 71 13.38 -3.84 4.63
N ARG A 72 14.52 -4.53 4.73
CA ARG A 72 15.58 -4.15 5.68
C ARG A 72 16.27 -2.82 5.30
N GLU A 73 16.33 -2.48 4.03
CA GLU A 73 16.84 -1.18 3.57
C GLU A 73 15.82 -0.05 3.75
N TYR A 74 14.54 -0.40 3.78
CA TYR A 74 13.41 0.51 3.96
C TYR A 74 13.09 0.79 5.43
N ASP A 75 13.07 -0.26 6.26
CA ASP A 75 12.87 -0.21 7.72
C ASP A 75 14.07 0.43 8.43
#